data_AF-A0A819M4C5-F1
#
_entry.id   AF-A0A819M4C5-F1
#
_cell.length_a   1.000
_cell.length_b   1.000
_cell.length_c   1.000
_cell.angle_alpha   90.00
_cell.angle_beta   90.00
_cell.angle_gamma   90.00
#
_symmetry.space_group_name_H-M   'P 1'
#
loop_
_entity.id
_entity.type
_entity.pdbx_description
1 polymer ?
#
loop_
_entity_poly.entity_id
_entity_poly.type
_entity_poly.pdbx_seq_one_letter_code
_entity_poly.pdbx_strand_id
1 'polypeptide(L)'
;HNRGHVTRIQFRQCLAIAGLTYTEKELQAVEAAFIDDDGFAYRRFLEWIQPRRRDPLRYNILHEEALKNIAETTINNLLDFFDGKLLNEQYE
;
A
#
# COMPACT_ATOMS: atom_id res chain seq x y z
N HIS A 1 21.08 -6.59 -11.35
CA HIS A 1 19.96 -5.66 -11.06
C HIS A 1 20.57 -4.38 -10.47
N ASN A 2 20.22 -3.19 -10.98
CA ASN A 2 20.97 -1.90 -10.90
C ASN A 2 21.16 -1.28 -9.50
N ARG A 3 21.22 -2.05 -8.40
CA ARG A 3 21.57 -1.63 -7.03
C ARG A 3 20.83 -0.39 -6.49
N GLY A 4 19.71 0.02 -7.09
CA GLY A 4 19.00 1.25 -6.70
C GLY A 4 19.48 2.53 -7.39
N HIS A 5 20.27 2.43 -8.47
CA HIS A 5 20.83 3.54 -9.23
C HIS A 5 20.41 3.51 -10.71
N VAL A 6 20.34 4.69 -11.31
CA VAL A 6 20.13 4.91 -12.75
C VAL A 6 21.02 6.07 -13.22
N THR A 7 21.26 6.19 -14.53
CA THR A 7 21.96 7.38 -15.05
C THR A 7 21.08 8.62 -14.94
N ARG A 8 21.68 9.83 -14.93
CA ARG A 8 20.92 11.10 -14.97
C ARG A 8 19.92 11.14 -16.12
N ILE A 9 20.34 10.68 -17.30
CA ILE A 9 19.50 10.65 -18.49
C ILE A 9 18.28 9.75 -18.27
N GLN A 10 18.49 8.54 -17.72
CA GLN A 10 17.41 7.62 -17.39
C GLN A 10 16.44 8.21 -16.36
N PHE A 11 16.95 8.88 -15.32
CA PHE A 11 16.11 9.55 -14.32
C PHE A 11 15.22 10.62 -14.97
N ARG A 12 15.79 11.51 -15.80
CA ARG A 12 15.03 12.55 -16.52
C ARG A 12 14.00 11.97 -17.47
N GLN A 13 14.33 10.87 -18.16
CA GLN A 13 13.38 10.15 -19.01
C GLN A 13 12.21 9.56 -18.21
N CYS A 14 12.50 8.95 -17.05
CA CYS A 14 11.45 8.40 -16.17
C CYS A 14 10.48 9.48 -15.70
N LEU A 15 11.00 10.65 -15.32
CA LEU A 15 10.15 11.77 -14.91
C LEU A 15 9.27 12.28 -16.06
N ALA A 16 9.77 12.28 -17.30
CA ALA A 16 9.03 12.73 -18.47
C ALA A 16 7.92 11.72 -18.84
N ILE A 17 8.23 10.43 -18.75
CA ILE A 17 7.24 9.34 -18.93
C ILE A 17 6.15 9.43 -17.87
N ALA A 18 6.49 9.81 -16.64
CA ALA A 18 5.53 10.03 -15.56
C ALA A 18 4.65 11.29 -15.76
N GLY A 19 4.90 12.10 -16.80
CA GLY A 19 4.16 13.32 -17.08
C GLY A 19 4.41 14.43 -16.05
N LEU A 20 5.50 14.35 -15.28
CA LEU A 20 5.88 15.37 -14.33
C LEU A 20 6.51 16.55 -15.07
N THR A 21 6.13 17.77 -14.69
CA THR A 21 6.78 18.99 -15.19
C THR A 21 7.75 19.50 -14.13
N TYR A 22 8.91 19.95 -14.57
CA TYR A 22 9.98 20.45 -13.70
C TYR A 22 10.82 21.45 -14.46
N THR A 23 11.31 22.44 -13.74
CA THR A 23 12.31 23.38 -14.24
C THR A 23 13.69 22.74 -14.20
N GLU A 24 14.60 23.23 -15.04
CA GLU A 24 15.98 22.75 -15.04
C GLU A 24 16.67 22.97 -13.68
N LYS A 25 16.31 24.04 -12.96
CA LYS A 25 16.83 24.31 -11.62
C LYS A 25 16.38 23.27 -10.59
N GLU A 26 15.11 22.87 -10.63
CA GLU A 26 14.59 21.83 -9.74
C GLU A 26 15.25 20.48 -10.02
N LEU A 27 15.41 20.11 -11.30
CA LEU A 27 16.13 18.89 -11.68
C LEU A 27 17.56 18.91 -11.17
N GLN A 28 18.29 20.01 -11.35
CA GLN A 28 19.67 20.12 -10.89
C GLN A 28 19.78 20.00 -9.37
N ALA A 29 18.84 20.60 -8.62
CA ALA A 29 18.81 20.48 -7.17
C ALA A 29 18.56 19.03 -6.72
N VAL A 30 17.62 18.33 -7.35
CA VAL A 30 17.31 16.92 -7.07
C VAL A 30 18.49 16.03 -7.47
N GLU A 31 19.08 16.23 -8.64
CA GLU A 31 20.26 15.48 -9.09
C GLU A 31 21.44 15.68 -8.14
N ALA A 32 21.68 16.91 -7.64
CA ALA A 32 22.73 17.18 -6.68
C ALA A 32 22.50 16.50 -5.32
N ALA A 33 21.25 16.31 -4.91
CA ALA A 33 20.91 15.69 -3.63
C ALA A 33 21.00 14.15 -3.63
N PHE A 34 20.85 13.53 -4.80
CA PHE A 34 20.70 12.07 -4.92
C PHE A 34 21.69 11.39 -5.88
N ILE A 35 22.64 12.13 -6.47
CA ILE A 35 23.72 11.52 -7.25
C ILE A 35 24.91 11.13 -6.34
N ASP A 36 25.48 9.96 -6.62
CA ASP A 36 26.73 9.48 -6.05
C ASP A 36 27.60 8.82 -7.14
N ASP A 37 28.67 8.13 -6.72
CA ASP A 37 29.63 7.48 -7.63
C ASP A 37 29.00 6.40 -8.52
N ASP A 38 27.86 5.82 -8.11
CA ASP A 38 27.13 4.80 -8.86
C ASP A 38 26.01 5.38 -9.75
N GLY A 39 25.73 6.68 -9.64
CA GLY A 39 24.72 7.40 -10.42
C GLY A 39 23.61 8.00 -9.56
N PHE A 40 22.41 8.17 -10.13
CA PHE A 40 21.27 8.72 -9.42
C PHE A 40 20.61 7.64 -8.56
N ALA A 41 20.67 7.78 -7.24
CA ALA A 41 20.11 6.86 -6.25
C ALA A 41 18.58 6.96 -6.18
N TYR A 42 17.89 6.47 -7.22
CA TYR A 42 16.42 6.59 -7.34
C TYR A 42 15.68 5.94 -6.17
N ARG A 43 16.25 4.90 -5.55
CA ARG A 43 15.63 4.26 -4.38
C ARG A 43 15.54 5.22 -3.19
N ARG A 44 16.62 5.96 -2.90
CA ARG A 44 16.64 6.99 -1.84
C ARG A 44 15.69 8.13 -2.17
N PHE A 45 15.64 8.54 -3.43
CA PHE A 45 14.69 9.54 -3.90
C PHE A 45 13.23 9.09 -3.67
N LEU A 46 12.88 7.86 -4.07
CA LEU A 46 11.54 7.29 -3.86
C LEU A 46 11.16 7.20 -2.38
N GLU A 47 12.10 6.77 -1.53
CA GLU A 47 11.91 6.70 -0.07
C GLU A 47 11.70 8.10 0.54
N TRP A 48 12.31 9.14 -0.04
CA TRP A 48 12.13 10.53 0.38
C TRP A 48 10.79 11.12 -0.06
N ILE A 49 10.36 10.92 -1.31
CA ILE A 49 9.08 11.47 -1.81
C ILE A 49 7.86 10.68 -1.31
N GLN A 50 8.03 9.38 -1.07
CA GLN A 50 6.99 8.47 -0.61
C GLN A 50 7.53 7.70 0.60
N PRO A 51 7.64 8.37 1.77
CA PRO A 51 7.92 7.66 3.00
C PRO A 51 6.84 6.60 3.15
N ARG A 52 7.26 5.33 3.27
CA ARG A 52 6.33 4.20 3.38
C ARG A 52 5.37 4.48 4.53
N ARG A 53 4.12 4.85 4.23
CA ARG A 53 3.05 4.65 5.19
C ARG A 53 3.05 3.15 5.44
N ARG A 54 3.32 2.76 6.69
CA ARG A 54 3.02 1.40 7.14
C ARG A 54 1.51 1.29 7.20
N ASP A 55 0.83 1.38 6.06
CA ASP A 55 -0.54 0.95 6.00
C ASP A 55 -0.52 -0.51 6.41
N PRO A 56 -1.36 -0.91 7.39
CA PRO A 56 -1.52 -2.31 7.71
C PRO A 56 -1.75 -3.04 6.39
N LEU A 57 -1.05 -4.16 6.19
CA LEU A 57 -1.29 -4.99 5.01
C LEU A 57 -2.80 -5.18 4.88
N ARG A 58 -3.38 -4.86 3.72
CA ARG A 58 -4.82 -4.99 3.46
C ARG A 58 -5.36 -6.35 3.94
N TYR A 59 -4.52 -7.39 3.85
CA TYR A 59 -4.77 -8.70 4.42
C TYR A 59 -5.12 -8.69 5.91
N ASN A 60 -4.38 -7.95 6.75
CA ASN A 60 -4.63 -7.86 8.20
C ASN A 60 -5.98 -7.19 8.49
N ILE A 61 -6.32 -6.13 7.74
CA ILE A 61 -7.61 -5.43 7.88
C ILE A 61 -8.77 -6.36 7.51
N LEU A 62 -8.66 -7.05 6.36
CA LEU A 62 -9.67 -8.00 5.90
C LEU A 62 -9.80 -9.21 6.84
N HIS A 63 -8.69 -9.67 7.43
CA HIS A 63 -8.70 -10.76 8.40
C HIS A 63 -9.42 -10.35 9.70
N GLU A 64 -9.12 -9.16 10.22
CA GLU A 64 -9.81 -8.61 11.40
C GLU A 64 -11.30 -8.38 11.15
N GLU A 65 -11.68 -7.85 9.98
CA GLU A 65 -13.07 -7.69 9.57
C GLU A 65 -13.79 -9.04 9.44
N ALA A 66 -13.14 -10.04 8.81
CA ALA A 66 -13.71 -11.38 8.70
C ALA A 66 -13.93 -12.03 10.08
N LEU A 67 -12.98 -11.88 11.01
CA LEU A 67 -13.13 -12.40 12.38
C LEU A 67 -14.28 -11.70 13.13
N LYS A 68 -14.43 -10.38 12.99
CA LYS A 68 -15.56 -9.64 13.58
C LYS A 68 -16.89 -10.11 13.02
N ASN A 69 -16.99 -10.25 11.69
CA ASN A 69 -18.21 -10.73 11.03
C ASN A 69 -18.57 -12.16 11.47
N ILE A 70 -17.59 -13.05 11.61
CA ILE A 70 -17.81 -14.42 12.11
C ILE A 70 -18.30 -14.38 13.56
N ALA A 71 -17.69 -13.56 14.41
CA ALA A 71 -18.10 -13.43 15.81
C ALA A 71 -19.53 -12.88 15.93
N GLU A 72 -19.85 -11.82 15.19
CA GLU A 72 -21.19 -11.22 15.15
C GLU A 72 -22.24 -12.22 14.64
N THR A 73 -21.94 -12.95 13.56
CA THR A 73 -22.83 -13.98 13.02
C THR A 73 -23.06 -15.10 14.05
N THR A 74 -21.99 -15.53 14.73
CA THR A 74 -22.09 -16.58 15.76
C THR A 74 -22.94 -16.13 16.94
N ILE A 75 -22.75 -14.89 17.41
CA ILE A 75 -23.54 -14.30 18.50
C ILE A 75 -25.00 -14.19 18.09
N ASN A 76 -25.30 -13.66 16.89
CA ASN A 76 -26.66 -13.52 16.40
C ASN A 76 -27.36 -14.88 16.26
N ASN A 77 -26.67 -15.88 15.70
CA ASN A 77 -27.22 -17.23 15.59
C ASN A 77 -27.49 -17.88 16.95
N LEU A 78 -26.62 -17.65 17.94
CA LEU A 78 -26.83 -18.13 19.31
C LEU A 78 -28.02 -17.40 19.95
N LEU A 79 -28.13 -16.10 19.79
CA LEU A 79 -29.26 -15.31 20.30
C LEU A 79 -30.57 -15.78 19.67
N ASP A 80 -30.62 -15.98 18.35
CA ASP A 80 -31.81 -16.49 17.66
C ASP A 80 -32.18 -17.93 18.09
N PHE A 81 -31.19 -18.75 18.42
CA PHE A 81 -31.40 -20.08 19.00
C PHE A 81 -32.00 -19.99 20.42
N PHE A 82 -31.43 -19.16 21.29
CA PHE A 82 -31.93 -18.99 22.67
C PHE A 82 -33.29 -18.28 22.72
N ASP A 83 -33.58 -17.40 21.75
CA ASP A 83 -34.88 -16.75 21.57
C ASP A 83 -35.95 -17.69 20.97
N GLY A 84 -35.61 -18.95 20.68
CA GLY A 84 -36.54 -19.95 20.16
C GLY A 84 -37.00 -19.73 18.72
N LYS A 85 -36.32 -18.87 17.96
CA LYS A 85 -36.66 -18.57 16.56
C LYS A 85 -36.19 -19.66 15.58
N LEU A 86 -35.30 -20.55 16.03
CA LEU A 86 -34.80 -21.71 15.28
C LEU A 86 -35.42 -23.03 15.76
N LEU A 87 -36.74 -23.05 15.97
CA LEU A 87 -37.50 -24.29 16.14
C LEU A 87 -38.78 -24.17 15.32
N ASN A 88 -38.72 -24.51 14.04
CA ASN A 88 -39.86 -24.99 13.23
C ASN A 88 -39.36 -25.21 11.80
N GLU A 89 -38.94 -26.44 11.47
CA GLU A 89 -38.98 -26.94 10.07
C GLU A 89 -38.66 -28.45 9.93
N GLN A 90 -38.80 -29.26 10.99
CA GLN A 90 -38.49 -30.69 10.91
C GLN A 90 -39.49 -31.56 11.69
N TYR A 91 -40.80 -31.29 11.63
CA TYR A 91 -41.85 -32.29 11.94
C TYR A 91 -43.18 -31.91 11.26
N GLU A 92 -43.33 -32.21 9.97
CA GLU A 92 -44.61 -32.58 9.33
C GLU A 92 -44.43 -33.91 8.60
#